data_AF-A0A2G2ZH48-F1
#
_entry.id   AF-A0A2G2ZH48-F1
#
_cell.length_a   1.000
_cell.length_b   1.000
_cell.length_c   1.000
_cell.angle_alpha   90.00
_cell.angle_beta   90.00
_cell.angle_gamma   90.00
#
_symmetry.space_group_name_H-M   'P 1'
#
loop_
_entity.id
_entity.type
_entity.pdbx_description
1 polymer ?
#
loop_
_entity_poly.entity_id
_entity_poly.type
_entity_poly.pdbx_seq_one_letter_code
_entity_poly.pdbx_strand_id
1 'polypeptide(L)'
;MNASFDVLEEVLTEKLGIETRIYAFSVSSLPSVPAEWFFKLFQEKPKWGWQDLQPFIRDLKVPGLSSEGLLLKYTRTQPSADAEPIFSAR
;
A
#
# COMPACT_ATOMS: atom_id res chain seq x y z
N MET A 1 24.24 -21.48 12.53
CA MET A 1 23.85 -20.81 11.27
C MET A 1 23.11 -19.55 11.67
N ASN A 2 23.61 -18.41 11.22
CA ASN A 2 23.20 -17.06 11.64
C ASN A 2 21.72 -16.83 11.30
N ALA A 3 20.86 -16.73 12.31
CA ALA A 3 19.49 -16.30 12.13
C ALA A 3 19.51 -14.78 11.93
N SER A 4 19.68 -14.35 10.69
CA SER A 4 19.47 -12.97 10.29
C SER A 4 17.98 -12.68 10.42
N PHE A 5 17.60 -12.02 11.51
CA PHE A 5 16.31 -11.34 11.64
C PHE A 5 16.33 -10.13 10.71
N ASP A 6 16.03 -10.37 9.44
CA ASP A 6 15.74 -9.31 8.48
C ASP A 6 14.39 -8.70 8.89
N VAL A 7 14.42 -7.41 9.16
CA VAL A 7 13.37 -6.62 9.81
C VAL A 7 12.12 -6.62 8.92
N LEU A 8 11.12 -7.43 9.27
CA LEU A 8 9.78 -7.43 8.67
C LEU A 8 8.99 -6.21 9.16
N GLU A 9 9.33 -5.03 8.64
CA GLU A 9 8.55 -3.81 8.80
C GLU A 9 7.44 -3.75 7.73
N GLU A 10 6.31 -4.42 8.02
CA GLU A 10 5.05 -4.22 7.29
C GLU A 10 3.96 -3.84 8.30
N VAL A 11 4.00 -2.60 8.78
CA VAL A 11 3.03 -2.06 9.75
C VAL A 11 2.15 -1.01 9.09
N LEU A 12 0.85 -1.31 8.98
CA LEU A 12 -0.18 -0.32 8.70
C LEU A 12 -0.55 0.42 9.97
N THR A 13 -0.37 1.73 9.95
CA THR A 13 -0.77 2.61 11.05
C THR A 13 -2.01 3.39 10.62
N GLU A 14 -3.19 2.90 10.99
CA GLU A 14 -4.41 3.71 10.98
C GLU A 14 -4.61 4.36 12.36
N LYS A 15 -4.65 5.69 12.38
CA LYS A 15 -5.02 6.46 13.58
C LYS A 15 -6.52 6.74 13.57
N LEU A 16 -7.27 5.91 14.30
CA LEU A 16 -8.64 6.16 14.70
C LEU A 16 -8.65 6.49 16.22
N GLY A 17 -8.25 7.69 16.60
CA GLY A 17 -8.11 8.06 18.03
C GLY A 17 -6.99 7.31 18.76
N ILE A 18 -7.26 6.80 19.98
CA ILE A 18 -6.30 6.15 20.91
C ILE A 18 -5.97 4.69 20.52
N GLU A 19 -6.53 4.18 19.43
CA GLU A 19 -6.36 2.80 18.99
C GLU A 19 -5.65 2.77 17.63
N THR A 20 -4.34 2.54 17.67
CA THR A 20 -3.55 2.17 16.49
C THR A 20 -3.77 0.68 16.22
N ARG A 21 -4.62 0.35 15.24
CA ARG A 21 -4.78 -1.05 14.82
C ARG A 21 -3.69 -1.40 13.81
N ILE A 22 -2.69 -2.14 14.27
CA ILE A 22 -1.68 -2.79 13.44
C ILE A 22 -2.32 -4.07 12.91
N TYR A 23 -2.89 -4.02 11.71
CA TYR A 23 -3.28 -5.25 11.01
C TYR A 23 -2.05 -5.80 10.29
N ALA A 24 -1.70 -7.05 10.60
CA ALA A 24 -0.73 -7.83 9.83
C ALA A 24 -1.35 -8.14 8.45
N PHE A 25 -1.32 -7.16 7.54
CA PHE A 25 -1.77 -7.32 6.17
C PHE A 25 -0.65 -8.02 5.40
N SER A 26 -0.62 -9.34 5.48
CA SER A 26 0.42 -10.13 4.82
C SER A 26 0.23 -10.05 3.30
N VAL A 27 1.23 -9.51 2.61
CA VAL A 27 1.31 -9.42 1.14
C VAL A 27 1.09 -10.78 0.47
N SER A 28 1.46 -11.86 1.16
CA SER A 28 1.25 -13.26 0.74
C SER A 28 -0.22 -13.71 0.70
N SER A 29 -1.15 -12.99 1.35
CA SER A 29 -2.59 -13.27 1.33
C SER A 29 -3.34 -12.44 0.28
N LEU A 30 -2.64 -11.52 -0.40
CA LEU A 30 -3.24 -10.68 -1.41
C LEU A 30 -3.43 -11.45 -2.72
N PRO A 31 -4.57 -11.23 -3.41
CA PRO A 31 -4.81 -11.87 -4.68
C PRO A 31 -3.75 -11.43 -5.68
N SER A 32 -3.22 -12.36 -6.48
CA SER A 32 -2.21 -12.05 -7.51
C SER A 32 -2.72 -11.12 -8.61
N VAL A 33 -4.02 -10.79 -8.60
CA VAL A 33 -4.67 -9.86 -9.52
C VAL A 33 -4.55 -8.43 -8.97
N PRO A 34 -3.84 -7.52 -9.68
CA PRO A 34 -3.61 -6.16 -9.21
C PRO A 34 -4.87 -5.38 -8.88
N ALA A 35 -5.93 -5.55 -9.69
CA ALA A 35 -7.20 -4.83 -9.48
C ALA A 35 -7.84 -5.19 -8.12
N GLU A 36 -7.86 -6.46 -7.76
CA GLU A 36 -8.42 -6.93 -6.48
C GLU A 36 -7.54 -6.53 -5.29
N TRP A 37 -6.23 -6.47 -5.50
CA TRP A 37 -5.26 -5.99 -4.51
C TRP A 37 -5.52 -4.52 -4.15
N PHE A 38 -5.58 -3.63 -5.16
CA PHE A 38 -5.89 -2.22 -4.93
C PHE A 38 -7.29 -2.04 -4.36
N PHE A 39 -8.27 -2.82 -4.81
CA PHE A 39 -9.63 -2.81 -4.24
C PHE A 39 -9.60 -3.09 -2.73
N LYS A 40 -8.93 -4.17 -2.29
CA LYS A 40 -8.80 -4.47 -0.85
C LYS A 40 -8.07 -3.37 -0.07
N LEU A 41 -6.95 -2.85 -0.60
CA LEU A 41 -6.21 -1.77 0.08
C LEU A 41 -7.07 -0.52 0.32
N PHE A 42 -7.88 -0.13 -0.68
CA PHE A 42 -8.73 1.05 -0.55
C PHE A 42 -10.05 0.78 0.21
N GLN A 43 -10.44 -0.48 0.39
CA GLN A 43 -11.52 -0.84 1.33
C GLN A 43 -11.06 -0.65 2.79
N GLU A 44 -9.82 -1.00 3.12
CA GLU A 44 -9.27 -0.81 4.46
C GLU A 44 -9.10 0.69 4.79
N LYS A 45 -8.38 1.42 3.92
CA LYS A 45 -8.17 2.87 4.08
C LYS A 45 -8.49 3.58 2.75
N PRO A 46 -9.45 4.51 2.70
CA PRO A 46 -9.89 5.11 1.44
C PRO A 46 -8.88 6.08 0.82
N LYS A 47 -7.94 6.59 1.62
CA LYS A 47 -6.94 7.60 1.21
C LYS A 47 -5.58 7.25 1.77
N TRP A 48 -4.57 7.24 0.91
CA TRP A 48 -3.20 6.88 1.28
C TRP A 48 -2.21 7.98 0.93
N GLY A 49 -1.26 8.26 1.81
CA GLY A 49 -0.04 8.96 1.44
C GLY A 49 0.93 8.01 0.73
N TRP A 50 1.92 8.56 0.02
CA TRP A 50 2.93 7.75 -0.66
C TRP A 50 3.69 6.82 0.30
N GLN A 51 4.15 7.35 1.44
CA GLN A 51 4.92 6.61 2.44
C GLN A 51 4.14 5.44 3.04
N ASP A 52 2.84 5.63 3.29
CA ASP A 52 1.97 4.56 3.79
C ASP A 52 1.68 3.51 2.71
N LEU A 53 1.54 3.91 1.44
CA LEU A 53 1.14 3.01 0.35
C LEU A 53 2.29 2.17 -0.20
N GLN A 54 3.50 2.75 -0.26
CA GLN A 54 4.68 2.14 -0.87
C GLN A 54 4.95 0.70 -0.42
N PRO A 55 4.95 0.34 0.89
CA PRO A 55 5.23 -1.03 1.31
C PRO A 55 4.24 -2.05 0.73
N PHE A 56 2.96 -1.68 0.57
CA PHE A 56 1.92 -2.60 0.08
C PHE A 56 1.93 -2.84 -1.42
N ILE A 57 2.65 -2.02 -2.19
CA ILE A 57 2.72 -2.14 -3.65
C ILE A 57 4.12 -2.46 -4.15
N ARG A 58 5.14 -2.38 -3.29
CA ARG A 58 6.54 -2.67 -3.65
C ARG A 58 6.70 -4.10 -4.16
N ASP A 59 5.99 -5.03 -3.54
CA ASP A 59 6.05 -6.44 -3.86
C ASP A 59 5.04 -6.85 -4.97
N LEU A 60 4.15 -5.94 -5.36
CA LEU A 60 3.23 -6.13 -6.49
C LEU A 60 3.97 -5.93 -7.82
N LYS A 61 4.47 -7.03 -8.38
CA LYS A 61 5.14 -7.04 -9.70
C LYS A 61 4.19 -7.47 -10.80
N VAL A 62 3.98 -6.60 -11.78
CA VAL A 62 3.24 -6.91 -13.00
C VAL A 62 4.20 -6.83 -14.19
N PRO A 63 4.33 -7.89 -15.01
CA PRO A 63 5.24 -7.87 -16.15
C PRO A 63 4.87 -6.72 -17.10
N GLY A 64 5.86 -5.87 -17.41
CA GLY A 64 5.70 -4.71 -18.30
C GLY A 64 5.08 -3.47 -17.65
N LEU A 65 4.87 -3.45 -16.32
CA LEU A 65 4.34 -2.30 -15.59
C LEU A 65 5.24 -1.95 -14.41
N SER A 66 5.71 -0.69 -14.39
CA SER A 66 6.36 -0.11 -13.21
C SER A 66 5.34 0.14 -12.10
N SER A 67 5.82 0.25 -10.85
CA SER A 67 5.00 0.62 -9.69
C SER A 67 4.24 1.94 -9.91
N GLU A 68 4.89 2.95 -10.51
CA GLU A 68 4.22 4.20 -10.92
C GLU A 68 3.11 3.97 -11.95
N GLY A 69 3.34 3.07 -12.91
CA GLY A 69 2.34 2.69 -13.91
C GLY A 69 1.13 1.97 -13.29
N LEU A 70 1.36 1.18 -12.23
CA LEU A 70 0.28 0.57 -11.45
C LEU A 70 -0.54 1.62 -10.71
N LEU A 71 0.12 2.59 -10.07
CA LEU A 71 -0.57 3.70 -9.40
C LEU A 71 -1.43 4.49 -10.38
N LEU A 72 -0.88 4.89 -11.53
CA LEU A 72 -1.63 5.63 -12.56
C LEU A 72 -2.83 4.82 -13.11
N LYS A 73 -2.73 3.50 -13.11
CA LYS A 73 -3.78 2.61 -13.61
C LYS A 73 -4.91 2.44 -12.58
N TYR A 74 -4.58 2.12 -11.34
CA TYR A 74 -5.53 1.65 -10.31
C TYR A 74 -5.88 2.69 -9.25
N THR A 75 -5.20 3.84 -9.24
CA THR A 75 -5.42 4.89 -8.24
C THR A 75 -5.71 6.22 -8.89
N ARG A 76 -6.44 7.07 -8.17
CA ARG A 76 -6.58 8.49 -8.47
C ARG A 76 -5.65 9.28 -7.56
N THR A 77 -4.69 9.98 -8.15
CA THR A 77 -3.74 10.84 -7.43
C THR A 77 -4.27 12.26 -7.34
N GLN A 78 -4.34 12.80 -6.12
CA GLN A 78 -4.59 14.22 -5.88
C GLN A 78 -3.23 14.88 -5.59
N PRO A 79 -2.70 15.70 -6.51
CA PRO A 79 -1.47 16.44 -6.25
C PRO A 79 -1.71 17.52 -5.20
N SER A 80 -0.83 17.58 -4.21
CA SER A 80 -0.78 18.66 -3.22
C SER A 80 0.49 19.48 -3.45
N ALA A 81 0.38 20.81 -3.45
CA ALA A 81 1.51 21.70 -3.73
C ALA A 81 2.54 21.76 -2.60
N ASP A 82 2.13 21.40 -1.37
CA ASP A 82 2.92 21.52 -0.13
C ASP A 82 3.00 20.20 0.67
N ALA A 83 2.37 19.13 0.17
CA ALA A 83 2.26 17.86 0.88
C ALA A 83 2.42 16.67 -0.08
N GLU A 84 2.71 15.49 0.50
CA GLU A 84 2.79 14.26 -0.27
C GLU A 84 1.48 13.95 -1.02
N PRO A 85 1.56 13.37 -2.23
CA PRO A 85 0.39 13.06 -3.01
C PRO A 85 -0.52 12.06 -2.27
N ILE A 86 -1.83 12.31 -2.36
CA ILE A 86 -2.83 11.41 -1.81
C ILE A 86 -3.37 10.51 -2.92
N PHE A 87 -3.36 9.21 -2.67
CA PHE A 87 -3.89 8.18 -3.56
C PHE A 87 -5.24 7.68 -3.04
N SER A 88 -6.18 7.48 -3.95
CA SER A 88 -7.51 6.94 -3.67
C SER A 88 -7.90 5.92 -4.74
N ALA A 89 -8.90 5.09 -4.48
CA ALA A 89 -9.44 4.17 -5.48
C ALA A 89 -9.92 4.95 -6.72
N ARG A 90 -9.77 4.33 -7.90
CA ARG A 90 -10.23 4.86 -9.17
C ARG A 90 -11.70 4.53 -9.44
#